data_AF-A0ABC8UUA3-F1
#
_entry.id   AF-A0ABC8UUA3-F1
#
_cell.length_a   1.000
_cell.length_b   1.000
_cell.length_c   1.000
_cell.angle_alpha   90.00
_cell.angle_beta   90.00
_cell.angle_gamma   90.00
#
_symmetry.space_group_name_H-M   'P 1'
#
loop_
_entity.id
_entity.type
_entity.pdbx_description
1 polymer ?
#
loop_
_entity_poly.entity_id
_entity_poly.type
_entity_poly.pdbx_seq_one_letter_code
_entity_poly.pdbx_strand_id
1 'polypeptide(L)'
;AASNSGNLFLTAAAQNLLCVKLAEALGVKVSNRWVTWLKAASLPAIICLLATPLILYKIFPPTTKNTPDAPAMAKRKLEQMGTVKRDEWVMVGTMLVTVALWISGEALGMASVVAAMLGLSILLLLGVLDWDDCLSEKSAWDTLAWFGVLVGMAGQLNALGIVPWMSNSVANSLKSLSLGWHTAFVILQAAYFFIHYLFASQTAHVGALYSAFLAMHLASKVPGLLAALALGYSTNLFGALTHYSSGQAAVYYGAGYVELPDVFKLGIVMALINIVIWALVGALWWKILGLY
;
A
#
# COMPACT_ATOMS: atom_id res chain seq x y z
N ALA A 1 -9.64 0.08 -10.04
CA ALA A 1 -8.34 0.71 -10.42
C ALA A 1 -7.37 0.55 -9.25
N ALA A 2 -6.08 0.35 -9.51
CA ALA A 2 -5.07 0.12 -8.45
C ALA A 2 -5.10 1.24 -7.39
N SER A 3 -4.87 0.90 -6.12
CA SER A 3 -4.84 1.85 -5.01
C SER A 3 -3.54 2.66 -5.03
N ASN A 4 -3.36 3.51 -6.05
CA ASN A 4 -2.18 4.36 -6.20
C ASN A 4 -2.08 5.40 -5.08
N SER A 5 -3.22 5.86 -4.55
CA SER A 5 -3.27 6.66 -3.33
C SER A 5 -2.84 5.86 -2.09
N GLY A 6 -3.14 4.57 -2.05
CA GLY A 6 -2.67 3.63 -1.03
C GLY A 6 -1.14 3.51 -0.97
N ASN A 7 -0.44 3.83 -2.06
CA ASN A 7 1.02 3.87 -2.09
C ASN A 7 1.62 5.15 -1.53
N LEU A 8 0.92 6.28 -1.56
CA LEU A 8 1.49 7.57 -1.12
C LEU A 8 1.74 7.62 0.38
N PHE A 9 0.83 7.05 1.17
CA PHE A 9 0.90 7.13 2.62
C PHE A 9 1.10 5.76 3.24
N LEU A 10 2.07 5.67 4.17
CA LEU A 10 2.33 4.46 4.93
C LEU A 10 1.07 3.96 5.66
N THR A 11 0.21 4.86 6.09
CA THR A 11 -1.00 4.56 6.88
C THR A 11 -2.26 4.40 6.02
N ALA A 12 -2.17 4.50 4.69
CA ALA A 12 -3.34 4.37 3.83
C ALA A 12 -3.84 2.92 3.68
N ALA A 13 -2.99 1.94 3.95
CA ALA A 13 -3.38 0.54 3.89
C ALA A 13 -2.61 -0.30 4.91
N ALA A 14 -3.30 -1.27 5.50
CA ALA A 14 -2.75 -2.07 6.58
C ALA A 14 -1.48 -2.82 6.15
N GLN A 15 -1.47 -3.37 4.93
CA GLN A 15 -0.33 -4.10 4.38
C GLN A 15 0.95 -3.27 4.35
N ASN A 16 0.87 -1.94 4.23
CA ASN A 16 2.05 -1.07 4.19
C ASN A 16 2.80 -1.11 5.52
N LEU A 17 2.05 -1.03 6.63
CA LEU A 17 2.61 -1.16 7.98
C LEU A 17 3.17 -2.57 8.21
N LEU A 18 2.49 -3.60 7.69
CA LEU A 18 2.97 -4.98 7.77
C LEU A 18 4.30 -5.16 7.02
N CYS A 19 4.45 -4.62 5.80
CA CYS A 19 5.71 -4.65 5.04
C CYS A 19 6.86 -4.02 5.84
N VAL A 20 6.64 -2.85 6.45
CA VAL A 20 7.67 -2.19 7.27
C VAL A 20 8.04 -3.04 8.49
N LYS A 21 7.05 -3.64 9.18
CA LYS A 21 7.30 -4.53 10.33
C LYS A 21 8.09 -5.77 9.96
N LEU A 22 7.74 -6.43 8.85
CA LEU A 22 8.46 -7.61 8.35
C LEU A 22 9.87 -7.27 7.87
N ALA A 23 10.07 -6.08 7.29
CA ALA A 23 11.40 -5.59 6.93
C ALA A 23 12.29 -5.37 8.16
N GLU A 24 11.76 -4.73 9.19
CA GLU A 24 12.45 -4.52 10.47
C GLU A 24 12.84 -5.87 11.12
N ALA A 25 11.94 -6.86 11.07
CA ALA A 25 12.21 -8.21 11.59
C ALA A 25 13.33 -8.95 10.85
N LEU A 26 13.61 -8.57 9.60
CA LEU A 26 14.74 -9.07 8.79
C LEU A 26 15.98 -8.15 8.86
N GLY A 27 16.00 -7.19 9.78
CA GLY A 27 17.14 -6.29 10.01
C GLY A 27 17.21 -5.08 9.07
N VAL A 28 16.22 -4.90 8.20
CA VAL A 28 16.11 -3.71 7.34
C VAL A 28 15.41 -2.60 8.13
N LYS A 29 16.20 -1.69 8.72
CA LYS A 29 15.66 -0.55 9.46
C LYS A 29 15.16 0.53 8.50
N VAL A 30 13.92 0.96 8.68
CA VAL A 30 13.33 2.09 7.96
C VAL A 30 13.29 3.29 8.89
N SER A 31 14.31 4.16 8.82
CA SER A 31 14.33 5.43 9.57
C SER A 31 13.16 6.32 9.13
N ASN A 32 12.59 7.09 10.05
CA ASN A 32 11.43 7.94 9.80
C ASN A 32 10.35 7.29 8.90
N ARG A 33 9.85 6.12 9.31
CA ARG A 33 8.99 5.23 8.51
C ARG A 33 8.00 5.94 7.59
N TRP A 34 7.25 6.90 8.13
CA TRP A 34 6.23 7.62 7.40
C TRP A 34 6.83 8.55 6.33
N VAL A 35 7.82 9.37 6.69
CA VAL A 35 8.46 10.31 5.77
C VAL A 35 9.25 9.57 4.70
N THR A 36 9.98 8.51 5.07
CA THR A 36 10.73 7.68 4.11
C THR A 36 9.80 7.04 3.10
N TRP A 37 8.68 6.47 3.55
CA TRP A 37 7.66 5.91 2.66
C TRP A 37 7.08 6.97 1.72
N LEU A 38 6.66 8.12 2.25
CA LEU A 38 6.09 9.20 1.44
C LEU A 38 7.10 9.72 0.42
N LYS A 39 8.34 9.99 0.83
CA LYS A 39 9.40 10.50 -0.05
C LYS A 39 9.67 9.52 -1.19
N ALA A 40 9.89 8.24 -0.89
CA ALA A 40 10.20 7.24 -1.91
C ALA A 40 9.00 6.93 -2.83
N ALA A 41 7.76 7.05 -2.35
CA ALA A 41 6.55 6.87 -3.16
C ALA A 41 6.20 8.08 -4.02
N SER A 42 6.54 9.30 -3.56
CA SER A 42 5.97 10.56 -4.05
C SER A 42 5.91 10.68 -5.58
N LEU A 43 7.06 10.73 -6.26
CA LEU A 43 7.10 10.96 -7.70
C LEU A 43 6.39 9.88 -8.52
N PRO A 44 6.72 8.56 -8.39
CA PRO A 44 6.05 7.54 -9.19
C PRO A 44 4.55 7.40 -8.83
N ALA A 45 4.17 7.53 -7.55
CA ALA A 45 2.78 7.42 -7.15
C ALA A 45 1.92 8.60 -7.64
N ILE A 46 2.44 9.83 -7.60
CA ILE A 46 1.74 11.01 -8.16
C ILE A 46 1.52 10.85 -9.66
N ILE A 47 2.55 10.39 -10.39
CA ILE A 47 2.41 10.16 -11.84
C ILE A 47 1.38 9.07 -12.12
N CYS A 48 1.42 7.94 -11.40
CA CYS A 48 0.39 6.89 -11.51
C CYS A 48 -1.01 7.42 -11.17
N LEU A 49 -1.14 8.25 -10.14
CA LEU A 49 -2.41 8.84 -9.72
C LEU A 49 -3.02 9.75 -10.80
N LEU A 50 -2.19 10.53 -11.49
CA LEU A 50 -2.62 11.39 -12.60
C LEU A 50 -2.86 10.60 -13.90
N ALA A 51 -2.05 9.59 -14.18
CA ALA A 51 -2.16 8.77 -15.39
C ALA A 51 -3.39 7.86 -15.37
N THR A 52 -3.73 7.29 -14.20
CA THR A 52 -4.79 6.27 -14.09
C THR A 52 -6.15 6.76 -14.58
N PRO A 53 -6.66 7.94 -14.18
CA PRO A 53 -7.91 8.48 -14.71
C PRO A 53 -7.88 8.69 -16.23
N LEU A 54 -6.77 9.20 -16.77
CA LEU A 54 -6.64 9.46 -18.21
C LEU A 54 -6.66 8.16 -19.03
N ILE A 55 -5.98 7.13 -18.54
CA ILE A 55 -5.97 5.79 -19.15
C ILE A 55 -7.37 5.19 -19.10
N LEU A 56 -8.02 5.22 -17.92
CA LEU A 56 -9.38 4.71 -17.75
C LEU A 56 -10.38 5.43 -18.66
N TYR A 57 -10.30 6.75 -18.74
CA TYR A 57 -11.18 7.54 -19.60
C TYR A 57 -11.02 7.19 -21.09
N LYS A 58 -9.82 6.80 -21.51
CA LYS A 58 -9.54 6.40 -22.90
C LYS A 58 -9.99 4.97 -23.20
N ILE A 59 -9.82 4.03 -22.26
CA ILE A 59 -10.17 2.61 -22.46
C ILE A 59 -11.67 2.39 -22.24
N PHE A 60 -12.23 2.99 -21.19
CA PHE A 60 -13.63 2.90 -20.78
C PHE A 60 -14.22 4.31 -20.62
N PRO A 61 -14.46 5.02 -21.74
CA PRO A 61 -15.05 6.35 -21.66
C PRO A 61 -16.45 6.26 -21.02
N PRO A 62 -16.79 7.17 -20.08
CA PRO A 62 -18.14 7.21 -19.53
C PRO A 62 -19.13 7.58 -20.63
N THR A 63 -20.32 6.98 -20.57
CA THR A 63 -21.44 7.26 -21.48
C THR A 63 -21.92 8.70 -21.34
N THR A 64 -22.02 9.17 -20.10
CA THR A 64 -22.39 10.56 -19.78
C THR A 64 -21.12 11.37 -19.51
N LYS A 65 -20.77 12.25 -20.47
CA LYS A 65 -19.60 13.14 -20.37
C LYS A 65 -19.94 14.56 -19.92
N ASN A 66 -21.20 14.95 -20.11
CA ASN A 66 -21.71 16.27 -19.75
C ASN A 66 -22.84 16.11 -18.76
N THR A 67 -22.69 16.73 -17.59
CA THR A 67 -23.70 16.79 -16.54
C THR A 67 -23.96 18.25 -16.17
N PRO A 68 -24.61 19.03 -17.06
CA PRO A 68 -24.81 20.48 -16.85
C PRO A 68 -25.59 20.78 -15.57
N ASP A 69 -26.44 19.85 -15.12
CA ASP A 69 -27.21 19.98 -13.88
C ASP A 69 -26.43 19.57 -12.62
N ALA A 70 -25.25 18.93 -12.75
CA ALA A 70 -24.49 18.46 -11.59
C ALA A 70 -24.04 19.61 -10.65
N PRO A 71 -23.57 20.77 -11.13
CA PRO A 71 -23.26 21.90 -10.24
C PRO A 71 -24.48 22.39 -9.47
N ALA A 72 -25.65 22.48 -10.13
CA ALA A 72 -26.89 22.91 -9.49
C ALA A 72 -27.38 21.88 -8.47
N MET A 73 -27.28 20.58 -8.78
CA MET A 73 -27.61 19.48 -7.88
C MET A 73 -26.66 19.43 -6.67
N ALA A 74 -25.35 19.57 -6.89
CA ALA A 74 -24.35 19.61 -5.83
C ALA A 74 -24.58 20.81 -4.90
N LYS A 75 -24.89 21.99 -5.46
CA LYS A 75 -25.25 23.18 -4.66
C LYS A 75 -26.49 22.93 -3.80
N ARG A 76 -27.57 22.39 -4.38
CA ARG A 76 -28.78 22.03 -3.62
C ARG A 76 -28.48 21.00 -2.52
N LYS A 77 -27.66 19.99 -2.80
CA LYS A 77 -27.25 19.00 -1.79
C LYS A 77 -26.40 19.62 -0.68
N LEU A 78 -25.48 20.52 -1.02
CA LEU A 78 -24.69 21.27 -0.04
C LEU A 78 -25.57 22.17 0.83
N GLU A 79 -26.54 22.87 0.24
CA GLU A 79 -27.54 23.65 0.96
C GLU A 79 -28.38 22.77 1.90
N GLN A 80 -28.75 21.56 1.47
CA GLN A 80 -29.46 20.57 2.30
C GLN A 80 -28.60 20.03 3.46
N MET A 81 -27.29 19.89 3.26
CA MET A 81 -26.35 19.45 4.30
C MET A 81 -26.14 20.53 5.37
N GLY A 82 -26.29 21.80 5.00
CA GLY A 82 -26.18 22.94 5.90
C GLY A 82 -24.73 23.35 6.19
N THR A 83 -24.53 24.13 7.25
CA THR A 83 -23.19 24.55 7.68
C THR A 83 -22.40 23.38 8.26
N VAL A 84 -21.08 23.40 8.07
CA VAL A 84 -20.16 22.40 8.64
C VAL A 84 -20.38 22.28 10.15
N LYS A 85 -20.64 21.06 10.60
CA LYS A 85 -20.95 20.77 12.00
C LYS A 85 -19.69 20.73 12.85
N ARG A 86 -19.87 20.86 14.17
CA ARG A 86 -18.77 20.79 15.15
C ARG A 86 -17.94 19.51 14.97
N ASP A 87 -18.60 18.37 14.84
CA ASP A 87 -17.92 17.07 14.78
C ASP A 87 -17.10 16.90 13.49
N GLU A 88 -17.57 17.49 12.38
CA GLU A 88 -16.82 17.53 11.11
C GLU A 88 -15.55 18.38 11.25
N TRP A 89 -15.62 19.53 11.93
CA TRP A 89 -14.45 20.36 12.23
C TRP A 89 -13.46 19.65 13.16
N VAL A 90 -13.96 18.97 14.18
CA VAL A 90 -13.12 18.19 15.10
C VAL A 90 -12.42 17.05 14.35
N MET A 91 -13.12 16.35 13.45
CA MET A 91 -12.52 15.29 12.63
C MET A 91 -11.37 15.83 11.77
N VAL A 92 -11.60 16.93 11.04
CA VAL A 92 -10.57 17.56 10.20
C VAL A 92 -9.37 18.01 11.05
N GLY A 93 -9.61 18.67 12.17
CA GLY A 93 -8.56 19.11 13.09
C GLY A 93 -7.75 17.93 13.64
N THR A 94 -8.42 16.85 14.05
CA THR A 94 -7.76 15.65 14.55
C THR A 94 -6.91 14.97 13.48
N MET A 95 -7.39 14.92 12.23
CA MET A 95 -6.62 14.38 11.12
C MET A 95 -5.36 15.22 10.85
N LEU A 96 -5.48 16.55 10.86
CA LEU A 96 -4.34 17.45 10.69
C LEU A 96 -3.29 17.28 11.80
N VAL A 97 -3.73 17.19 13.06
CA VAL A 97 -2.85 16.93 14.21
C VAL A 97 -2.14 15.58 14.07
N THR A 98 -2.89 14.53 13.71
CA THR A 98 -2.33 13.17 13.54
C THR A 98 -1.27 13.14 12.44
N VAL A 99 -1.54 13.80 11.30
CA VAL A 99 -0.58 13.93 10.20
C VAL A 99 0.65 14.72 10.62
N ALA A 100 0.48 15.83 11.35
CA ALA A 100 1.60 16.62 11.87
C ALA A 100 2.49 15.77 12.80
N LEU A 101 1.89 14.99 13.71
CA LEU A 101 2.62 14.08 14.61
C LEU A 101 3.35 12.97 13.85
N TRP A 102 2.79 12.44 12.76
CA TRP A 102 3.51 11.48 11.91
C TRP A 102 4.71 12.10 11.21
N ILE A 103 4.60 13.35 10.76
CA ILE A 103 5.71 14.08 10.13
C ILE A 103 6.81 14.38 11.15
N SER A 104 6.46 14.84 12.36
CA SER A 104 7.41 15.21 13.41
C SER A 104 7.82 14.04 14.32
N GLY A 105 7.34 12.83 14.08
CA GLY A 105 7.45 11.70 15.02
C GLY A 105 8.88 11.37 15.44
N GLU A 106 9.83 11.37 14.49
CA GLU A 106 11.24 11.10 14.81
C GLU A 106 11.87 12.19 15.68
N ALA A 107 11.59 13.47 15.38
CA ALA A 107 12.08 14.61 16.16
C ALA A 107 11.50 14.63 17.59
N LEU A 108 10.28 14.12 17.75
CA LEU A 108 9.59 14.02 19.04
C LEU A 108 9.84 12.69 19.77
N GLY A 109 10.61 11.76 19.19
CA GLY A 109 10.76 10.40 19.74
C GLY A 109 9.45 9.61 19.82
N MET A 110 8.45 9.99 19.03
CA MET A 110 7.10 9.45 19.07
C MET A 110 6.90 8.38 17.99
N ALA A 111 6.44 7.19 18.41
CA ALA A 111 6.07 6.14 17.48
C ALA A 111 4.77 6.47 16.72
N SER A 112 4.70 6.07 15.45
CA SER A 112 3.53 6.30 14.59
C SER A 112 2.21 5.76 15.17
N VAL A 113 2.27 4.65 15.92
CA VAL A 113 1.12 4.07 16.63
C VAL A 113 0.61 5.00 17.73
N VAL A 114 1.51 5.69 18.46
CA VAL A 114 1.13 6.63 19.52
C VAL A 114 0.36 7.80 18.92
N ALA A 115 0.83 8.35 17.78
CA ALA A 115 0.12 9.41 17.07
C ALA A 115 -1.29 8.97 16.62
N ALA A 116 -1.44 7.75 16.12
CA ALA A 116 -2.75 7.20 15.75
C ALA A 116 -3.69 7.03 16.96
N MET A 117 -3.16 6.52 18.09
CA MET A 117 -3.92 6.35 19.33
C MET A 117 -4.32 7.68 19.96
N LEU A 118 -3.48 8.72 19.86
CA LEU A 118 -3.83 10.09 20.25
C LEU A 118 -4.98 10.62 19.39
N GLY A 119 -4.92 10.44 18.07
CA GLY A 119 -6.01 10.81 17.17
C GLY A 119 -7.32 10.13 17.55
N LEU A 120 -7.32 8.81 17.75
CA LEU A 120 -8.51 8.07 18.19
C LEU A 120 -9.03 8.56 19.55
N SER A 121 -8.12 8.82 20.49
CA SER A 121 -8.48 9.31 21.83
C SER A 121 -9.14 10.69 21.77
N ILE A 122 -8.67 11.59 20.90
CA ILE A 122 -9.29 12.91 20.68
C ILE A 122 -10.71 12.75 20.15
N LEU A 123 -10.93 11.86 19.18
CA LEU A 123 -12.26 11.63 18.59
C LEU A 123 -13.25 11.07 19.63
N LEU A 124 -12.83 10.12 20.46
CA LEU A 124 -13.63 9.56 21.55
C LEU A 124 -13.92 10.60 22.64
N LEU A 125 -12.91 11.35 23.09
CA LEU A 125 -13.07 12.35 24.16
C LEU A 125 -13.98 13.51 23.74
N LEU A 126 -13.96 13.90 22.47
CA LEU A 126 -14.80 14.97 21.96
C LEU A 126 -16.19 14.50 21.52
N GLY A 127 -16.48 13.20 21.59
CA GLY A 127 -17.76 12.59 21.26
C GLY A 127 -18.06 12.58 19.75
N VAL A 128 -17.01 12.57 18.91
CA VAL A 128 -17.15 12.42 17.45
C VAL A 128 -17.31 10.95 17.06
N LEU A 129 -16.69 10.07 17.84
CA LEU A 129 -16.89 8.63 17.77
C LEU A 129 -17.29 8.12 19.15
N ASP A 130 -18.14 7.11 19.15
CA ASP A 130 -18.50 6.37 20.35
C ASP A 130 -17.70 5.07 20.43
N TRP A 131 -17.67 4.45 21.61
CA TRP A 131 -16.95 3.17 21.78
C TRP A 131 -17.54 2.05 20.92
N ASP A 132 -18.86 2.06 20.72
CA ASP A 132 -19.54 1.08 19.86
C ASP A 132 -19.16 1.24 18.38
N ASP A 133 -18.83 2.45 17.91
CA ASP A 133 -18.27 2.65 16.57
C ASP A 133 -16.93 1.90 16.43
N CYS A 134 -16.09 1.95 17.47
CA CYS A 134 -14.80 1.26 17.48
C CYS A 134 -14.94 -0.26 17.54
N LEU A 135 -15.91 -0.77 18.32
CA LEU A 135 -16.21 -2.20 18.41
C LEU A 135 -16.83 -2.75 17.11
N SER A 136 -17.65 -1.96 16.44
CA SER A 136 -18.33 -2.35 15.21
C SER A 136 -17.46 -2.26 13.95
N GLU A 137 -16.29 -1.62 14.04
CA GLU A 137 -15.30 -1.53 12.95
C GLU A 137 -14.56 -2.87 12.72
N LYS A 138 -15.29 -3.85 12.19
CA LYS A 138 -14.80 -5.24 12.00
C LYS A 138 -13.52 -5.32 11.18
N SER A 139 -13.31 -4.39 10.24
CA SER A 139 -12.10 -4.39 9.39
C SER A 139 -10.82 -4.18 10.20
N ALA A 140 -10.86 -3.34 11.23
CA ALA A 140 -9.72 -3.10 12.10
C ALA A 140 -9.37 -4.35 12.94
N TRP A 141 -10.39 -5.02 13.49
CA TRP A 141 -10.22 -6.24 14.28
C TRP A 141 -9.70 -7.42 13.47
N ASP A 142 -10.26 -7.63 12.27
CA ASP A 142 -9.78 -8.66 11.34
C ASP A 142 -8.31 -8.44 10.97
N THR A 143 -7.96 -7.20 10.62
CA THR A 143 -6.58 -6.80 10.33
C THR A 143 -5.64 -7.08 11.51
N LEU A 144 -6.02 -6.71 12.73
CA LEU A 144 -5.22 -6.92 13.93
C LEU A 144 -4.95 -8.41 14.18
N ALA A 145 -5.98 -9.25 14.09
CA ALA A 145 -5.87 -10.70 14.31
C ALA A 145 -4.95 -11.34 13.26
N TRP A 146 -5.17 -11.04 11.97
CA TRP A 146 -4.34 -11.56 10.89
C TRP A 146 -2.88 -11.12 11.01
N PHE A 147 -2.63 -9.85 11.30
CA PHE A 147 -1.27 -9.32 11.43
C PHE A 147 -0.53 -9.93 12.61
N GLY A 148 -1.19 -10.08 13.76
CA GLY A 148 -0.60 -10.71 14.95
C GLY A 148 -0.10 -12.13 14.65
N VAL A 149 -0.95 -12.95 14.01
CA VAL A 149 -0.60 -14.34 13.67
C VAL A 149 0.51 -14.38 12.61
N LEU A 150 0.38 -13.63 11.51
CA LEU A 150 1.33 -13.69 10.39
C LEU A 150 2.72 -13.16 10.78
N VAL A 151 2.80 -12.06 11.53
CA VAL A 151 4.07 -11.55 12.06
C VAL A 151 4.70 -12.55 13.03
N GLY A 152 3.89 -13.17 13.89
CA GLY A 152 4.35 -14.23 14.79
C GLY A 152 4.93 -15.43 14.03
N MET A 153 4.22 -15.95 13.03
CA MET A 153 4.67 -17.06 12.18
C MET A 153 5.93 -16.70 11.38
N ALA A 154 5.98 -15.51 10.77
CA ALA A 154 7.16 -15.05 10.04
C ALA A 154 8.40 -14.96 10.95
N GLY A 155 8.22 -14.49 12.19
CA GLY A 155 9.26 -14.48 13.21
C GLY A 155 9.79 -15.88 13.52
N GLN A 156 8.89 -16.86 13.70
CA GLN A 156 9.28 -18.26 13.95
C GLN A 156 9.96 -18.91 12.75
N LEU A 157 9.46 -18.70 11.52
CA LEU A 157 10.11 -19.22 10.30
C LEU A 157 11.53 -18.66 10.13
N ASN A 158 11.76 -17.40 10.52
CA ASN A 158 13.09 -16.80 10.53
C ASN A 158 13.97 -17.40 11.63
N ALA A 159 13.46 -17.50 12.87
CA ALA A 159 14.19 -18.06 14.01
C ALA A 159 14.58 -19.54 13.81
N LEU A 160 13.71 -20.33 13.15
CA LEU A 160 13.95 -21.73 12.80
C LEU A 160 14.88 -21.90 11.58
N GLY A 161 15.34 -20.81 10.95
CA GLY A 161 16.28 -20.84 9.84
C GLY A 161 15.67 -21.16 8.47
N ILE A 162 14.34 -21.27 8.36
CA ILE A 162 13.65 -21.57 7.09
C ILE A 162 13.80 -20.41 6.10
N VAL A 163 13.60 -19.17 6.57
CA VAL A 163 13.75 -17.97 5.72
C VAL A 163 15.19 -17.83 5.19
N PRO A 164 16.25 -17.92 6.03
CA PRO A 164 17.63 -17.98 5.55
C PRO A 164 17.89 -19.13 4.55
N TRP A 165 17.40 -20.34 4.83
CA TRP A 165 17.61 -21.50 3.96
C TRP A 165 17.00 -21.32 2.57
N MET A 166 15.74 -20.87 2.50
CA MET A 166 15.04 -20.65 1.24
C MET A 166 15.70 -19.52 0.43
N SER A 167 16.06 -18.44 1.12
CA SER A 167 16.74 -17.29 0.51
C SER A 167 18.09 -17.67 -0.05
N ASN A 168 18.85 -18.51 0.66
CA ASN A 168 20.12 -19.03 0.19
C ASN A 168 19.95 -19.95 -1.03
N SER A 169 18.93 -20.81 -1.04
CA SER A 169 18.63 -21.68 -2.19
C SER A 169 18.35 -20.87 -3.45
N VAL A 170 17.47 -19.87 -3.37
CA VAL A 170 17.16 -19.01 -4.53
C VAL A 170 18.34 -18.12 -4.90
N ALA A 171 19.06 -17.56 -3.93
CA ALA A 171 20.25 -16.77 -4.21
C ALA A 171 21.35 -17.59 -4.89
N ASN A 172 21.52 -18.86 -4.54
CA ASN A 172 22.46 -19.76 -5.20
C ASN A 172 22.04 -20.04 -6.65
N SER A 173 20.73 -20.22 -6.90
CA SER A 173 20.20 -20.34 -8.27
C SER A 173 20.33 -19.04 -9.09
N LEU A 174 20.19 -17.87 -8.47
CA LEU A 174 20.41 -16.59 -9.16
C LEU A 174 21.90 -16.31 -9.39
N LYS A 175 22.76 -16.71 -8.44
CA LYS A 175 24.23 -16.62 -8.58
C LYS A 175 24.76 -17.57 -9.65
N SER A 176 24.19 -18.78 -9.80
CA SER A 176 24.60 -19.70 -10.87
C SER A 176 24.31 -19.13 -12.26
N LEU A 177 23.31 -18.26 -12.37
CA LEU A 177 23.02 -17.49 -13.58
C LEU A 177 23.93 -16.27 -13.77
N SER A 178 24.88 -16.01 -12.85
CA SER A 178 25.79 -14.85 -12.85
C SER A 178 25.10 -13.49 -13.01
N LEU A 179 23.87 -13.38 -12.50
CA LEU A 179 23.07 -12.16 -12.65
C LEU A 179 23.53 -11.07 -11.69
N GLY A 180 23.67 -9.84 -12.19
CA GLY A 180 23.87 -8.67 -11.35
C GLY A 180 22.64 -8.38 -10.48
N TRP A 181 22.83 -7.66 -9.37
CA TRP A 181 21.74 -7.37 -8.42
C TRP A 181 20.56 -6.62 -9.08
N HIS A 182 20.81 -5.80 -10.10
CA HIS A 182 19.76 -5.11 -10.87
C HIS A 182 18.82 -6.12 -11.56
N THR A 183 19.38 -7.14 -12.22
CA THR A 183 18.58 -8.16 -12.91
C THR A 183 17.84 -9.04 -11.91
N ALA A 184 18.50 -9.41 -10.80
CA ALA A 184 17.86 -10.14 -9.71
C ALA A 184 16.68 -9.36 -9.11
N PHE A 185 16.85 -8.05 -8.87
CA PHE A 185 15.79 -7.16 -8.40
C PHE A 185 14.58 -7.17 -9.34
N VAL A 186 14.79 -6.99 -10.66
CA VAL A 186 13.69 -6.98 -11.63
C VAL A 186 12.95 -8.33 -11.66
N ILE A 187 13.68 -9.45 -11.68
CA ILE A 187 13.08 -10.79 -11.72
C ILE A 187 12.26 -11.06 -10.46
N LEU A 188 12.86 -10.80 -9.28
CA LEU A 188 12.19 -11.04 -8.00
C LEU A 188 10.99 -10.10 -7.84
N GLN A 189 11.09 -8.84 -8.29
CA GLN A 189 9.99 -7.90 -8.20
C GLN A 189 8.82 -8.28 -9.12
N ALA A 190 9.11 -8.73 -10.35
CA ALA A 190 8.11 -9.22 -11.27
C ALA A 190 7.44 -10.50 -10.77
N ALA A 191 8.22 -11.45 -10.24
CA ALA A 191 7.69 -12.68 -9.66
C ALA A 191 6.79 -12.39 -8.45
N TYR A 192 7.21 -11.50 -7.54
CA TYR A 192 6.40 -11.05 -6.40
C TYR A 192 5.10 -10.39 -6.87
N PHE A 193 5.16 -9.60 -7.95
CA PHE A 193 3.99 -8.92 -8.46
C PHE A 193 2.95 -9.89 -9.04
N PHE A 194 3.37 -10.77 -9.95
CA PHE A 194 2.44 -11.61 -10.70
C PHE A 194 1.98 -12.86 -9.96
N ILE A 195 2.71 -13.35 -8.96
CA ILE A 195 2.21 -14.45 -8.12
C ILE A 195 0.94 -14.04 -7.36
N HIS A 196 0.65 -12.74 -7.25
CA HIS A 196 -0.59 -12.23 -6.68
C HIS A 196 -1.86 -12.66 -7.44
N TYR A 197 -1.77 -13.11 -8.69
CA TYR A 197 -2.91 -13.77 -9.36
C TYR A 197 -3.48 -14.95 -8.56
N LEU A 198 -2.65 -15.57 -7.71
CA LEU A 198 -3.01 -16.70 -6.86
C LEU A 198 -3.49 -16.29 -5.47
N PHE A 199 -3.59 -14.99 -5.18
CA PHE A 199 -3.98 -14.47 -3.87
C PHE A 199 -5.25 -13.62 -3.95
N ALA A 200 -6.12 -13.81 -2.96
CA ALA A 200 -7.35 -13.04 -2.78
C ALA A 200 -7.22 -11.84 -1.81
N SER A 201 -6.00 -11.57 -1.33
CA SER A 201 -5.76 -10.50 -0.37
C SER A 201 -4.32 -10.01 -0.42
N GLN A 202 -4.16 -8.68 -0.50
CA GLN A 202 -2.86 -8.00 -0.42
C GLN A 202 -2.15 -8.29 0.91
N THR A 203 -2.90 -8.22 2.01
CA THR A 203 -2.43 -8.56 3.36
C THR A 203 -1.94 -10.01 3.45
N ALA A 204 -2.74 -10.95 2.95
CA ALA A 204 -2.38 -12.37 2.99
C ALA A 204 -1.11 -12.65 2.15
N HIS A 205 -1.01 -12.02 0.98
CA HIS A 205 0.19 -12.10 0.15
C HIS A 205 1.42 -11.57 0.90
N VAL A 206 1.32 -10.41 1.54
CA VAL A 206 2.44 -9.84 2.32
C VAL A 206 2.86 -10.79 3.43
N GLY A 207 1.92 -11.27 4.24
CA GLY A 207 2.25 -12.17 5.34
C GLY A 207 2.88 -13.50 4.88
N ALA A 208 2.48 -14.01 3.72
CA ALA A 208 3.01 -15.26 3.19
C ALA A 208 4.38 -15.11 2.51
N LEU A 209 4.56 -14.06 1.70
CA LEU A 209 5.66 -14.00 0.74
C LEU A 209 6.65 -12.86 0.96
N TYR A 210 6.26 -11.76 1.63
CA TYR A 210 7.10 -10.56 1.70
C TYR A 210 8.47 -10.85 2.33
N SER A 211 8.51 -11.52 3.47
CA SER A 211 9.77 -11.83 4.17
C SER A 211 10.68 -12.73 3.34
N ALA A 212 10.12 -13.73 2.67
CA ALA A 212 10.89 -14.61 1.79
C ALA A 212 11.47 -13.83 0.61
N PHE A 213 10.67 -13.01 -0.06
CA PHE A 213 11.14 -12.19 -1.18
C PHE A 213 12.16 -11.14 -0.75
N LEU A 214 11.98 -10.47 0.39
CA LEU A 214 12.95 -9.52 0.90
C LEU A 214 14.29 -10.22 1.21
N ALA A 215 14.25 -11.39 1.85
CA ALA A 215 15.46 -12.14 2.14
C ALA A 215 16.17 -12.65 0.86
N MET A 216 15.43 -13.02 -0.19
CA MET A 216 15.99 -13.33 -1.52
C MET A 216 16.67 -12.10 -2.17
N HIS A 217 16.08 -10.91 -2.03
CA HIS A 217 16.70 -9.66 -2.49
C HIS A 217 18.01 -9.38 -1.75
N LEU A 218 18.02 -9.49 -0.42
CA LEU A 218 19.21 -9.28 0.41
C LEU A 218 20.33 -10.28 0.04
N ALA A 219 19.98 -11.55 -0.14
CA ALA A 219 20.95 -12.58 -0.54
C ALA A 219 21.50 -12.37 -1.97
N SER A 220 20.75 -11.66 -2.82
CA SER A 220 21.15 -11.19 -4.15
C SER A 220 21.89 -9.85 -4.13
N LYS A 221 22.26 -9.34 -2.93
CA LYS A 221 22.97 -8.07 -2.71
C LYS A 221 22.20 -6.81 -3.16
N VAL A 222 20.87 -6.89 -3.28
CA VAL A 222 20.05 -5.71 -3.52
C VAL A 222 20.08 -4.84 -2.25
N PRO A 223 20.21 -3.50 -2.35
CA PRO A 223 20.12 -2.61 -1.21
C PRO A 223 18.83 -2.86 -0.40
N GLY A 224 18.96 -3.11 0.90
CA GLY A 224 17.84 -3.60 1.72
C GLY A 224 16.66 -2.65 1.80
N LEU A 225 16.92 -1.34 1.96
CA LEU A 225 15.87 -0.32 2.02
C LEU A 225 15.12 -0.21 0.67
N LEU A 226 15.85 -0.27 -0.45
CA LEU A 226 15.27 -0.30 -1.79
C LEU A 226 14.33 -1.50 -1.96
N ALA A 227 14.80 -2.71 -1.64
CA ALA A 227 14.02 -3.93 -1.79
C ALA A 227 12.76 -3.92 -0.91
N ALA A 228 12.89 -3.49 0.36
CA ALA A 228 11.76 -3.43 1.29
C ALA A 228 10.67 -2.47 0.80
N LEU A 229 11.06 -1.26 0.38
CA LEU A 229 10.12 -0.27 -0.13
C LEU A 229 9.49 -0.72 -1.45
N ALA A 230 10.29 -1.22 -2.40
CA ALA A 230 9.80 -1.67 -3.71
C ALA A 230 8.79 -2.83 -3.61
N LEU A 231 9.03 -3.79 -2.72
CA LEU A 231 8.09 -4.86 -2.42
C LEU A 231 6.80 -4.29 -1.82
N GLY A 232 6.91 -3.39 -0.83
CA GLY A 232 5.77 -2.75 -0.20
C GLY A 232 4.91 -1.95 -1.17
N TYR A 233 5.53 -1.23 -2.10
CA TYR A 233 4.79 -0.49 -3.13
C TYR A 233 4.10 -1.40 -4.13
N SER A 234 4.79 -2.47 -4.55
CA SER A 234 4.22 -3.47 -5.45
C SER A 234 2.95 -4.08 -4.87
N THR A 235 2.89 -4.24 -3.55
CA THR A 235 1.70 -4.73 -2.87
C THR A 235 0.44 -3.91 -3.17
N ASN A 236 0.53 -2.58 -3.24
CA ASN A 236 -0.64 -1.77 -3.58
C ASN A 236 -0.93 -1.76 -5.09
N LEU A 237 0.12 -1.83 -5.92
CA LEU A 237 -0.01 -1.77 -7.37
C LEU A 237 -0.73 -3.00 -7.94
N PHE A 238 -0.53 -4.17 -7.35
CA PHE A 238 -1.20 -5.39 -7.78
C PHE A 238 -2.64 -5.54 -7.25
N GLY A 239 -3.13 -4.60 -6.44
CA GLY A 239 -4.45 -4.64 -5.79
C GLY A 239 -5.66 -4.51 -6.72
N ALA A 240 -5.44 -4.38 -8.02
CA ALA A 240 -6.49 -4.37 -9.04
C ALA A 240 -6.20 -5.33 -10.20
N LEU A 241 -5.31 -6.32 -10.00
CA LEU A 241 -4.99 -7.35 -11.01
C LEU A 241 -6.21 -8.20 -11.38
N THR A 242 -7.02 -8.55 -10.37
CA THR A 242 -8.22 -9.39 -10.50
C THR A 242 -9.35 -8.82 -9.64
N HIS A 243 -10.57 -9.28 -9.87
CA HIS A 243 -11.75 -8.93 -9.06
C HIS A 243 -11.62 -9.31 -7.58
N TYR A 244 -10.75 -10.27 -7.24
CA TYR A 244 -10.52 -10.70 -5.85
C TYR A 244 -9.17 -10.23 -5.28
N SER A 245 -8.33 -9.54 -6.05
CA SER A 245 -6.96 -9.16 -5.62
C SER A 245 -6.92 -8.31 -4.34
N SER A 246 -8.01 -7.60 -4.04
CA SER A 246 -8.15 -6.79 -2.84
C SER A 246 -9.61 -6.66 -2.42
N GLY A 247 -9.86 -6.23 -1.17
CA GLY A 247 -11.21 -5.94 -0.70
C GLY A 247 -11.87 -4.85 -1.53
N GLN A 248 -11.11 -3.84 -1.97
CA GLN A 248 -11.61 -2.79 -2.86
C GLN A 248 -12.03 -3.37 -4.21
N ALA A 249 -11.19 -4.22 -4.82
CA ALA A 249 -11.52 -4.86 -6.11
C ALA A 249 -12.79 -5.72 -6.02
N ALA A 250 -12.95 -6.46 -4.92
CA ALA A 250 -14.14 -7.28 -4.68
C ALA A 250 -15.41 -6.44 -4.55
N VAL A 251 -15.34 -5.31 -3.84
CA VAL A 251 -16.47 -4.38 -3.71
C VAL A 251 -16.84 -3.75 -5.05
N TYR A 252 -15.85 -3.27 -5.83
CA TYR A 252 -16.11 -2.67 -7.14
C TYR A 252 -16.74 -3.66 -8.12
N TYR A 253 -16.26 -4.91 -8.15
CA TYR A 253 -16.83 -5.94 -9.00
C TYR A 253 -18.21 -6.39 -8.50
N GLY A 254 -18.38 -6.55 -7.18
CA GLY A 254 -19.63 -6.92 -6.53
C GLY A 254 -20.77 -5.93 -6.74
N ALA A 255 -20.48 -4.69 -7.13
CA ALA A 255 -21.48 -3.68 -7.47
C ALA A 255 -22.25 -3.99 -8.78
N GLY A 256 -21.78 -4.94 -9.60
CA GLY A 256 -22.50 -5.43 -10.79
C GLY A 256 -22.43 -4.52 -12.02
N TYR A 257 -21.59 -3.49 -12.02
CA TYR A 257 -21.45 -2.52 -13.12
C TYR A 257 -20.35 -2.87 -14.15
N VAL A 258 -19.49 -3.85 -13.86
CA VAL A 258 -18.31 -4.17 -14.69
C VAL A 258 -18.25 -5.67 -14.96
N GLU A 259 -18.03 -6.04 -16.23
CA GLU A 259 -17.92 -7.44 -16.63
C GLU A 259 -16.56 -8.04 -16.24
N LEU A 260 -16.55 -9.35 -15.96
CA LEU A 260 -15.33 -10.06 -15.54
C LEU A 260 -14.16 -9.93 -16.53
N PRO A 261 -14.35 -10.08 -17.87
CA PRO A 261 -13.26 -9.93 -18.83
C PRO A 261 -12.63 -8.54 -18.79
N ASP A 262 -13.45 -7.51 -18.58
CA ASP A 262 -12.99 -6.12 -18.48
C ASP A 262 -12.16 -5.88 -17.23
N VAL A 263 -12.53 -6.50 -16.10
CA VAL A 263 -11.72 -6.45 -14.87
C VAL A 263 -10.33 -7.03 -15.10
N PHE A 264 -10.22 -8.21 -15.71
CA PHE A 264 -8.91 -8.83 -15.98
C PHE A 264 -8.09 -8.04 -17.00
N LYS A 265 -8.72 -7.59 -18.09
CA LYS A 265 -8.06 -6.78 -19.12
C LYS A 265 -7.54 -5.47 -18.55
N LEU A 266 -8.37 -4.76 -17.79
CA LEU A 266 -7.97 -3.52 -17.13
C LEU A 266 -6.89 -3.78 -16.08
N GLY A 267 -7.01 -4.87 -15.32
CA GLY A 267 -6.06 -5.27 -14.30
C GLY A 267 -4.66 -5.48 -14.86
N ILE A 268 -4.51 -6.28 -15.92
CA ILE A 268 -3.20 -6.51 -16.55
C ILE A 268 -2.65 -5.26 -17.24
N VAL A 269 -3.50 -4.47 -17.92
CA VAL A 269 -3.07 -3.23 -18.57
C VAL A 269 -2.55 -2.23 -17.55
N MET A 270 -3.30 -2.00 -16.46
CA MET A 270 -2.88 -1.09 -15.40
C MET A 270 -1.67 -1.62 -14.63
N ALA A 271 -1.56 -2.93 -14.41
CA ALA A 271 -0.39 -3.54 -13.80
C ALA A 271 0.89 -3.26 -14.61
N LEU A 272 0.86 -3.51 -15.92
CA LEU A 272 2.00 -3.25 -16.80
C LEU A 272 2.38 -1.77 -16.84
N ILE A 273 1.39 -0.88 -16.96
CA ILE A 273 1.63 0.57 -16.95
C ILE A 273 2.25 1.02 -15.62
N ASN A 274 1.70 0.56 -14.50
CA ASN A 274 2.24 0.89 -13.18
C ASN A 274 3.66 0.35 -13.01
N ILE A 275 3.93 -0.90 -13.40
CA ILE A 275 5.28 -1.47 -13.37
C ILE A 275 6.25 -0.61 -14.19
N VAL A 276 5.87 -0.19 -15.39
CA VAL A 276 6.72 0.67 -16.23
C VAL A 276 6.95 2.03 -15.60
N ILE A 277 5.92 2.68 -15.06
CA ILE A 277 6.06 3.99 -14.38
C ILE A 277 7.00 3.85 -13.19
N TRP A 278 6.79 2.85 -12.33
CA TRP A 278 7.64 2.64 -11.15
C TRP A 278 9.06 2.18 -11.51
N ALA A 279 9.22 1.40 -12.59
CA ALA A 279 10.54 0.98 -13.06
C ALA A 279 11.34 2.14 -13.68
N LEU A 280 10.70 3.07 -14.38
CA LEU A 280 11.40 4.20 -15.02
C LEU A 280 11.51 5.41 -14.09
N VAL A 281 10.37 5.91 -13.62
CA VAL A 281 10.30 7.08 -12.74
C VAL A 281 10.77 6.73 -11.35
N GLY A 282 10.31 5.60 -10.80
CA GLY A 282 10.70 5.16 -9.46
C GLY A 282 12.20 4.89 -9.40
N ALA A 283 12.79 4.18 -10.36
CA ALA A 283 14.25 3.98 -10.39
C ALA A 283 15.02 5.31 -10.42
N LEU A 284 14.67 6.23 -11.34
CA LEU A 284 15.31 7.55 -11.40
C LEU A 284 15.18 8.31 -10.06
N TRP A 285 13.98 8.31 -9.48
CA TRP A 285 13.69 9.01 -8.24
C TRP A 285 14.43 8.41 -7.04
N TRP A 286 14.45 7.09 -6.94
CA TRP A 286 15.13 6.36 -5.88
C TRP A 286 16.64 6.55 -5.96
N LYS A 287 17.21 6.68 -7.16
CA LYS A 287 18.61 7.07 -7.35
C LYS A 287 18.88 8.50 -6.86
N ILE A 288 18.00 9.45 -7.16
CA ILE A 288 18.10 10.84 -6.66
C ILE A 288 18.03 10.89 -5.14
N LEU A 289 17.20 10.05 -4.52
CA LEU A 289 17.08 9.92 -3.07
C LEU A 289 18.24 9.15 -2.42
N GLY A 290 19.17 8.60 -3.20
CA GLY A 290 20.31 7.82 -2.69
C GLY A 290 19.94 6.46 -2.11
N LEU A 291 18.86 5.83 -2.60
CA LEU A 291 18.47 4.47 -2.19
C LEU A 291 19.36 3.39 -2.82
N TYR A 292 20.06 3.72 -3.91
CA TYR A 292 21.07 2.91 -4.57
C TYR A 292 22.00 3.76 -5.45
#